data_AF-A0A0M8ZPK5-F1
#
_entry.id   AF-A0A0M8ZPK5-F1
#
_cell.length_a   1.000
_cell.length_b   1.000
_cell.length_c   1.000
_cell.angle_alpha   90.00
_cell.angle_beta   90.00
_cell.angle_gamma   90.00
#
_symmetry.space_group_name_H-M   'P 1'
#
loop_
_entity.id
_entity.type
_entity.pdbx_description
1 polymer ?
#
loop_
_entity_poly.entity_id
_entity_poly.type
_entity_poly.pdbx_seq_one_letter_code
_entity_poly.pdbx_strand_id
1 'polypeptide(L)'
;LNTHTHIYIYMYIHTYIQTYIHTYIHTYIHTYIHTYIHTYIHTYIHTYIHTYIHTYIHTYIHTYIHTYIHTYIHTYIHRQHTYIHTYIHTYIHTYIHTYIHTYIHTYIHMFSVCVCVCYMFNIYIEHICRY
;
A
#
# COMPACT_ATOMS: atom_id res chain seq x y z
N LEU A 1 -56.68 12.09 -74.66
CA LEU A 1 -55.26 11.68 -74.61
C LEU A 1 -54.41 12.64 -73.76
N ASN A 2 -54.49 13.96 -74.01
CA ASN A 2 -53.63 14.95 -73.36
C ASN A 2 -53.88 15.20 -71.85
N THR A 3 -55.12 15.02 -71.36
CA THR A 3 -55.44 15.15 -69.92
C THR A 3 -54.98 13.96 -69.10
N HIS A 4 -55.09 12.75 -69.67
CA HIS A 4 -54.69 11.52 -69.01
C HIS A 4 -53.16 11.43 -68.86
N THR A 5 -52.40 11.87 -69.87
CA THR A 5 -50.94 11.98 -69.80
C THR A 5 -50.50 13.04 -68.78
N HIS A 6 -51.17 14.18 -68.73
CA HIS A 6 -50.86 15.23 -67.77
C HIS A 6 -51.12 14.80 -66.31
N ILE A 7 -52.22 14.08 -66.05
CA ILE A 7 -52.52 13.52 -64.71
C ILE A 7 -51.48 12.46 -64.33
N TYR A 8 -51.07 11.62 -65.28
CA TYR A 8 -50.08 10.56 -65.03
C TYR A 8 -48.69 11.15 -64.71
N ILE A 9 -48.26 12.15 -65.47
CA ILE A 9 -47.01 12.88 -65.23
C ILE A 9 -47.07 13.59 -63.87
N TYR A 10 -48.18 14.25 -63.55
CA TYR A 10 -48.36 14.93 -62.27
C TYR A 10 -48.30 13.94 -61.10
N MET A 11 -49.02 12.83 -61.16
CA MET A 11 -48.97 11.81 -60.10
C MET A 11 -47.58 11.19 -59.97
N TYR A 12 -46.89 10.92 -61.08
CA TYR A 12 -45.54 10.35 -61.04
C TYR A 12 -44.55 11.32 -60.39
N ILE A 13 -44.57 12.59 -60.79
CA ILE A 13 -43.70 13.62 -60.20
C ILE A 13 -44.03 13.81 -58.72
N HIS A 14 -45.31 13.93 -58.37
CA HIS A 14 -45.73 14.13 -56.98
C HIS A 14 -45.33 12.94 -56.10
N THR A 15 -45.60 11.71 -56.53
CA THR A 15 -45.26 10.52 -55.75
C THR A 15 -43.75 10.32 -55.65
N TYR A 16 -43.00 10.56 -56.74
CA TYR A 16 -41.55 10.44 -56.74
C TYR A 16 -40.90 11.49 -55.83
N ILE A 17 -41.31 12.76 -55.92
CA ILE A 17 -40.79 13.83 -55.06
C ILE A 17 -41.16 13.56 -53.60
N GLN A 18 -42.42 13.23 -53.32
CA GLN A 18 -42.88 12.95 -51.96
C GLN A 18 -42.11 11.80 -51.33
N THR A 19 -41.96 10.68 -52.05
CA THR A 19 -41.26 9.49 -51.53
C THR A 19 -39.76 9.75 -51.39
N TYR A 20 -39.13 10.40 -52.36
CA TYR A 20 -37.69 10.69 -52.31
C TYR A 20 -37.36 11.66 -51.19
N ILE A 21 -38.09 12.78 -51.08
CA ILE A 21 -37.88 13.75 -50.00
C ILE A 21 -38.18 13.12 -48.64
N HIS A 22 -39.31 12.42 -48.52
CA HIS A 22 -39.68 11.80 -47.24
C HIS A 22 -38.66 10.75 -46.80
N THR A 23 -38.27 9.84 -47.69
CA THR A 23 -37.29 8.79 -47.36
C THR A 23 -35.92 9.38 -47.08
N TYR A 24 -35.44 10.32 -47.89
CA TYR A 24 -34.11 10.90 -47.71
C TYR A 24 -34.03 11.73 -46.43
N ILE A 25 -35.00 12.61 -46.18
CA ILE A 25 -35.03 13.42 -44.96
C ILE A 25 -35.21 12.52 -43.73
N HIS A 26 -36.17 11.60 -43.77
CA HIS A 26 -36.42 10.72 -42.63
C HIS A 26 -35.22 9.83 -42.33
N THR A 27 -34.62 9.20 -43.34
CA THR A 27 -33.45 8.35 -43.12
C THR A 27 -32.25 9.16 -42.66
N TYR A 28 -31.97 10.32 -43.27
CA TYR A 28 -30.83 11.13 -42.90
C TYR A 28 -30.96 11.69 -41.48
N ILE A 29 -32.12 12.28 -41.14
CA ILE A 29 -32.36 12.82 -39.81
C ILE A 29 -32.37 11.69 -38.78
N HIS A 30 -33.10 10.61 -39.04
CA HIS A 30 -33.18 9.49 -38.11
C HIS A 30 -31.81 8.85 -37.89
N THR A 31 -31.07 8.54 -38.95
CA THR A 31 -29.74 7.95 -38.80
C THR A 31 -28.77 8.90 -38.15
N TYR A 32 -28.71 10.16 -38.54
CA TYR A 32 -27.77 11.12 -37.96
C TYR A 32 -28.07 11.40 -36.49
N ILE A 33 -29.32 11.69 -36.15
CA ILE A 33 -29.72 11.95 -34.76
C ILE A 33 -29.54 10.68 -33.92
N HIS A 34 -30.04 9.54 -34.39
CA HIS A 34 -29.95 8.30 -33.63
C HIS A 34 -28.50 7.87 -33.45
N THR A 35 -27.68 7.90 -34.49
CA THR A 35 -26.27 7.53 -34.36
C THR A 35 -25.52 8.52 -33.50
N TYR A 36 -25.69 9.82 -33.68
CA TYR A 36 -24.98 10.82 -32.90
C TYR A 36 -25.38 10.78 -31.43
N ILE A 37 -26.68 10.80 -31.13
CA ILE A 37 -27.15 10.73 -29.74
C ILE A 37 -26.77 9.40 -29.10
N HIS A 38 -27.04 8.28 -29.78
CA HIS A 38 -26.75 6.97 -29.20
C HIS A 38 -25.25 6.78 -29.01
N THR A 39 -24.41 7.08 -30.01
CA THR A 39 -22.97 6.93 -29.85
C THR A 39 -22.42 7.89 -28.82
N TYR A 40 -22.79 9.17 -28.84
CA TYR A 40 -22.26 10.14 -27.90
C TYR A 40 -22.69 9.84 -26.46
N ILE A 41 -23.98 9.62 -26.22
CA ILE A 41 -24.48 9.30 -24.89
C ILE A 41 -23.92 7.96 -24.41
N HIS A 42 -23.99 6.90 -25.24
CA HIS A 42 -23.51 5.60 -24.84
C HIS A 42 -22.00 5.61 -24.59
N THR A 43 -21.21 6.19 -25.48
CA THR A 43 -19.75 6.25 -25.28
C THR A 43 -19.40 7.13 -24.09
N TYR A 44 -20.01 8.30 -23.93
CA TYR A 44 -19.70 9.20 -22.83
C TYR A 44 -20.10 8.58 -21.49
N ILE A 45 -21.33 8.07 -21.36
CA ILE A 45 -21.78 7.43 -20.13
C ILE A 45 -20.96 6.17 -19.85
N HIS A 46 -20.77 5.30 -20.84
CA HIS A 46 -20.03 4.07 -20.63
C HIS A 46 -18.58 4.35 -20.28
N THR A 47 -17.89 5.23 -21.01
CA THR A 47 -16.49 5.57 -20.71
C THR A 47 -16.40 6.27 -19.37
N TYR A 48 -17.22 7.27 -19.08
CA TYR A 48 -17.15 8.00 -17.82
C TYR A 48 -17.45 7.09 -16.63
N ILE A 49 -18.55 6.34 -16.66
CA ILE A 49 -18.90 5.42 -15.58
C ILE A 49 -17.85 4.32 -15.45
N HIS A 50 -17.49 3.65 -16.54
CA HIS A 50 -16.54 2.56 -16.49
C HIS A 50 -15.17 3.04 -16.01
N THR A 51 -14.64 4.13 -16.57
CA THR A 51 -13.35 4.67 -16.14
C THR A 51 -13.39 5.16 -14.71
N TYR A 52 -14.42 5.91 -14.31
CA TYR A 52 -14.50 6.47 -12.97
C TYR A 52 -14.67 5.37 -11.93
N ILE A 53 -15.61 4.44 -12.12
CA ILE A 53 -15.83 3.33 -11.20
C ILE A 53 -14.59 2.42 -11.18
N HIS A 54 -14.07 2.03 -12.34
CA HIS A 54 -12.92 1.14 -12.39
C HIS A 54 -11.68 1.79 -11.78
N THR A 55 -11.38 3.05 -12.12
CA THR A 55 -10.21 3.75 -11.54
C THR A 55 -10.41 3.99 -10.05
N TYR A 56 -11.58 4.43 -9.60
CA TYR A 56 -11.84 4.68 -8.18
C TYR A 56 -11.77 3.40 -7.37
N ILE A 57 -12.47 2.34 -7.79
CA ILE A 57 -12.44 1.04 -7.10
C ILE A 57 -11.03 0.46 -7.13
N HIS A 58 -10.38 0.43 -8.29
CA HIS A 58 -9.04 -0.15 -8.42
C HIS A 58 -8.03 0.64 -7.58
N THR A 59 -8.02 1.97 -7.66
CA THR A 59 -7.09 2.79 -6.88
C THR A 59 -7.39 2.68 -5.39
N TYR A 60 -8.65 2.75 -4.97
CA TYR A 60 -9.02 2.66 -3.56
C TYR A 60 -8.67 1.28 -2.97
N ILE A 61 -9.09 0.21 -3.63
CA ILE A 61 -8.79 -1.16 -3.18
C ILE A 61 -7.28 -1.40 -3.21
N HIS A 62 -6.61 -1.09 -4.31
CA HIS A 62 -5.17 -1.33 -4.42
C HIS A 62 -4.40 -0.51 -3.38
N THR A 63 -4.69 0.78 -3.22
CA THR A 63 -4.00 1.61 -2.24
C THR A 63 -4.30 1.17 -0.82
N TYR A 64 -5.56 0.89 -0.49
CA TYR A 64 -5.94 0.47 0.86
C TYR A 64 -5.33 -0.89 1.22
N ILE A 65 -5.47 -1.89 0.35
CA ILE A 65 -4.90 -3.22 0.59
C ILE A 65 -3.37 -3.14 0.63
N HIS A 66 -2.75 -2.49 -0.35
CA HIS A 66 -1.29 -2.41 -0.39
C HIS A 66 -0.74 -1.65 0.82
N THR A 67 -1.31 -0.50 1.17
CA THR A 67 -0.85 0.26 2.34
C THR A 67 -1.08 -0.50 3.63
N TYR A 68 -2.27 -1.09 3.83
CA TYR A 68 -2.57 -1.84 5.04
C TYR A 68 -1.68 -3.08 5.20
N ILE A 69 -1.56 -3.89 4.16
CA ILE A 69 -0.72 -5.09 4.20
C ILE A 69 0.76 -4.70 4.37
N HIS A 70 1.25 -3.75 3.58
CA HIS A 70 2.65 -3.35 3.66
C HIS A 70 2.99 -2.75 5.03
N THR A 71 2.15 -1.87 5.56
CA THR A 71 2.38 -1.28 6.89
C THR A 71 2.30 -2.33 7.99
N TYR A 72 1.31 -3.22 7.94
CA TYR A 72 1.16 -4.27 8.94
C TYR A 72 2.33 -5.26 8.94
N ILE A 73 2.74 -5.75 7.77
CA ILE A 73 3.88 -6.66 7.64
C ILE A 73 5.17 -5.96 8.08
N HIS A 74 5.41 -4.74 7.60
CA HIS A 74 6.62 -4.00 7.93
C HIS A 74 6.72 -3.69 9.43
N THR A 75 5.62 -3.26 10.06
CA THR A 75 5.58 -3.01 11.50
C THR A 75 5.78 -4.30 12.31
N TYR A 76 5.18 -5.40 11.87
CA TYR A 76 5.35 -6.69 12.55
C TYR A 76 6.80 -7.19 12.48
N ILE A 77 7.43 -7.15 11.31
CA ILE A 77 8.84 -7.54 11.11
C ILE A 77 9.75 -6.62 11.93
N HIS A 78 9.53 -5.31 11.88
CA HIS A 78 10.32 -4.36 12.66
C HIS A 78 10.19 -4.63 14.16
N ARG A 79 8.98 -4.94 14.65
CA ARG A 79 8.75 -5.27 16.06
C ARG A 79 9.48 -6.56 16.46
N GLN A 80 9.43 -7.59 15.62
CA GLN A 80 10.19 -8.83 15.81
C GLN A 80 11.69 -8.56 15.90
N HIS A 81 12.24 -7.77 14.97
CA HIS A 81 13.65 -7.38 14.99
C HIS A 81 14.02 -6.64 16.28
N THR A 82 13.21 -5.67 16.71
CA THR A 82 13.45 -4.95 17.97
C THR A 82 13.41 -5.89 19.16
N TYR A 83 12.49 -6.85 19.20
CA TYR A 83 12.39 -7.81 20.28
C TYR A 83 13.63 -8.69 20.35
N ILE A 84 14.06 -9.25 19.21
CA ILE A 84 15.28 -10.06 19.10
C ILE A 84 16.50 -9.24 19.54
N HIS A 85 16.65 -8.02 19.04
CA HIS A 85 17.74 -7.14 19.43
C HIS A 85 17.74 -6.86 20.94
N THR A 86 16.59 -6.51 21.52
CA THR A 86 16.50 -6.27 22.96
C THR A 86 16.79 -7.53 23.77
N TYR A 87 16.31 -8.69 23.34
CA TYR A 87 16.53 -9.95 24.04
C TYR A 87 18.01 -10.34 24.01
N ILE A 88 18.63 -10.29 22.83
CA ILE A 88 20.06 -10.57 22.66
C ILE A 88 20.89 -9.57 23.45
N HIS A 89 20.62 -8.27 23.30
CA HIS A 89 21.36 -7.23 24.00
C HIS A 89 21.20 -7.38 25.51
N THR A 90 20.00 -7.56 26.03
CA THR A 90 19.78 -7.74 27.47
C THR A 90 20.43 -9.02 27.96
N TYR A 91 20.27 -10.14 27.28
CA TYR A 91 20.87 -11.41 27.71
C TYR A 91 22.39 -11.37 27.68
N ILE A 92 22.99 -10.94 26.57
CA ILE A 92 24.45 -10.84 26.43
C ILE A 92 24.99 -9.80 27.40
N HIS A 93 24.41 -8.59 27.43
CA HIS A 93 24.88 -7.55 28.32
C HIS A 93 24.73 -7.97 29.76
N THR A 94 23.57 -8.45 30.21
CA THR A 94 23.41 -8.87 31.61
C THR A 94 24.32 -10.05 31.94
N TYR A 95 24.36 -11.10 31.13
CA TYR A 95 25.17 -12.29 31.43
C TYR A 95 26.66 -11.96 31.44
N ILE A 96 27.18 -11.35 30.38
CA ILE A 96 28.61 -11.02 30.28
C ILE A 96 28.98 -9.94 31.28
N HIS A 97 28.24 -8.84 31.35
CA HIS A 97 28.55 -7.75 32.27
C HIS A 97 28.46 -8.24 33.71
N THR A 98 27.37 -8.90 34.12
CA THR A 98 27.26 -9.36 35.51
C THR A 98 28.29 -10.43 35.82
N TYR A 99 28.52 -11.42 34.96
CA TYR A 99 29.47 -12.48 35.23
C TYR A 99 30.90 -11.94 35.31
N ILE A 100 31.35 -11.19 34.31
CA ILE A 100 32.71 -10.62 34.30
C ILE A 100 32.87 -9.62 35.43
N HIS A 101 31.93 -8.69 35.61
CA HIS A 101 32.02 -7.67 36.65
C HIS A 101 32.03 -8.31 38.04
N THR A 102 31.10 -9.24 38.33
CA THR A 102 31.06 -9.90 39.64
C THR A 102 32.28 -10.78 39.87
N TYR A 103 32.72 -11.56 38.89
CA TYR A 103 33.89 -12.43 39.04
C TYR A 103 35.16 -11.62 39.27
N ILE A 104 35.43 -10.61 38.43
CA ILE A 104 36.62 -9.76 38.58
C ILE A 104 36.56 -8.98 39.90
N HIS A 105 35.42 -8.35 40.21
CA HIS A 105 35.28 -7.56 41.43
C HIS A 105 35.43 -8.42 42.69
N THR A 106 34.81 -9.61 42.73
CA THR A 106 34.93 -10.52 43.88
C THR A 106 36.34 -11.07 44.02
N TYR A 107 37.00 -11.43 42.90
CA TYR A 107 38.37 -11.94 42.94
C TYR A 107 39.37 -10.89 43.41
N ILE A 108 39.29 -9.66 42.88
CA ILE A 108 40.14 -8.54 43.32
C ILE A 108 39.89 -8.22 44.79
N HIS A 109 38.61 -8.14 45.20
CA HIS A 109 38.26 -7.87 46.60
C HIS A 109 38.80 -8.97 47.53
N MET A 110 38.62 -10.24 47.19
CA MET A 110 39.12 -11.36 47.99
C MET A 110 40.66 -11.35 48.08
N PHE A 111 41.35 -11.10 46.96
CA PHE A 111 42.80 -10.97 46.94
C PHE A 111 43.28 -9.83 47.83
N SER A 112 42.65 -8.66 47.74
CA SER A 112 42.96 -7.51 48.60
C SER A 112 42.76 -7.83 50.09
N VAL A 113 41.66 -8.48 50.45
CA VAL A 113 41.40 -8.88 51.84
C VAL A 113 42.46 -9.87 52.33
N CYS A 114 42.82 -10.85 51.51
CA CYS A 114 43.85 -11.84 51.84
C CYS A 114 45.20 -11.17 52.13
N VAL A 115 45.66 -10.27 51.24
CA VAL A 115 46.91 -9.52 51.43
C VAL A 115 46.86 -8.68 52.71
N CYS A 116 45.75 -7.98 52.98
CA CYS A 116 45.58 -7.22 54.21
C CYS A 116 45.68 -8.11 55.46
N VAL A 117 45.01 -9.26 55.49
CA VAL A 117 45.06 -10.19 56.62
C VAL A 117 46.48 -10.75 56.82
N CYS A 118 47.16 -11.15 55.74
CA CYS A 118 48.55 -11.61 55.80
C CYS A 118 49.49 -10.52 56.35
N TYR A 119 49.31 -9.27 55.93
CA TYR A 119 50.10 -8.15 56.42
C TYR A 119 49.88 -7.92 57.93
N MET A 120 48.62 -7.92 58.38
CA MET A 120 48.29 -7.78 59.81
C MET A 120 48.85 -8.92 60.66
N PHE A 121 48.81 -10.15 60.15
CA PHE A 121 49.39 -11.31 60.83
C PHE A 121 50.92 -11.20 60.95
N ASN A 122 51.61 -10.74 59.90
CA ASN A 122 53.06 -10.51 59.94
C ASN A 122 53.43 -9.46 61.01
N ILE A 123 52.70 -8.33 61.07
CA ILE A 123 52.93 -7.31 62.12
C ILE A 123 52.71 -7.90 63.52
N TYR A 124 51.67 -8.72 63.69
CA TYR A 124 51.39 -9.36 64.98
C TYR A 124 52.51 -10.31 65.41
N ILE A 125 53.04 -11.13 64.48
CA ILE A 125 54.19 -11.99 64.73
C ILE A 125 55.43 -11.16 65.10
N GLU A 126 55.72 -10.08 64.36
CA GLU A 126 56.84 -9.19 64.68
C GLU A 126 56.70 -8.55 66.07
N HIS A 127 55.49 -8.17 66.47
CA HIS A 127 55.21 -7.63 67.79
C HIS A 127 55.41 -8.67 68.90
N ILE A 128 55.01 -9.93 68.68
CA ILE A 128 55.28 -11.03 69.62
C ILE A 128 56.78 -11.29 69.72
N CYS A 129 57.51 -11.37 68.59
CA CYS A 129 58.94 -11.66 68.61
C CYS A 129 59.80 -10.53 69.23
N ARG A 130 59.28 -9.30 69.32
CA ARG A 130 59.96 -8.18 69.98
C ARG A 130 59.76 -8.12 71.50
N TYR A 131 58.82 -8.89 72.05
CA TYR A 131 58.51 -8.98 73.48
C TYR A 131 58.98 -10.31 74.06
#